data_AF-A0A0N1IUB5-F1
#
_entry.id   AF-A0A0N1IUB5-F1
#
_cell.length_a   1.000
_cell.length_b   1.000
_cell.length_c   1.000
_cell.angle_alpha   90.00
_cell.angle_beta   90.00
_cell.angle_gamma   90.00
#
_symmetry.space_group_name_H-M   'P 1'
#
loop_
_entity.id
_entity.type
_entity.pdbx_description
1 polymer ?
#
loop_
_entity_poly.entity_id
_entity_poly.type
_entity_poly.pdbx_seq_one_letter_code
_entity_poly.pdbx_strand_id
1 'polypeptide(L)'
;MKPGMHEAKAPKLYLGVHARLVFPDPGDEEAVLDLMRRFSSATRFAYQRLLEGKPREELKRADGPLCALFRLNTRYADGAIAKAKAVLDSALELGNDPKKVVFGGRKLFEQLKRKHLSGKPLEALKRRWKEKRQGLLYTQGDRSKKGGNPHFKLQVEGRALWLLVHLGEEEGQKEGERKKFARALVRTSHPQLNALLERIHSGLAYNAELTLKEGKVYAHFTWSEELPPPVHTKANGVLGIDVNGNPYHLALAVVSPDGNLKRHLTLSLEEVDRAPNKGAKELALWKVAH
;
A
#
# COMPACT_ATOMS: atom_id res chain seq x y z
N MET A 1 31.81 31.69 -9.31
CA MET A 1 30.53 31.07 -9.73
C MET A 1 30.13 30.05 -8.67
N LYS A 2 29.01 30.25 -7.97
CA LYS A 2 28.46 29.22 -7.06
C LYS A 2 27.94 28.08 -7.93
N PRO A 3 28.42 26.84 -7.81
CA PRO A 3 27.80 25.73 -8.51
C PRO A 3 26.42 25.54 -7.90
N GLY A 4 25.38 25.68 -8.73
CA GLY A 4 24.01 25.38 -8.34
C GLY A 4 23.92 23.91 -7.94
N MET A 5 24.03 23.62 -6.65
CA MET A 5 23.58 22.34 -6.11
C MET A 5 22.08 22.30 -6.33
N HIS A 6 21.64 21.44 -7.24
CA HIS A 6 20.23 21.06 -7.30
C HIS A 6 19.86 20.55 -5.90
N GLU A 7 18.97 21.25 -5.19
CA GLU A 7 18.35 20.73 -3.97
C GLU A 7 17.63 19.44 -4.36
N ALA A 8 18.28 18.31 -4.09
CA ALA A 8 17.65 17.02 -4.22
C ALA A 8 16.45 17.01 -3.25
N LYS A 9 15.24 16.77 -3.77
CA LYS A 9 14.05 16.62 -2.93
C LYS A 9 14.37 15.59 -1.84
N ALA A 10 14.08 15.96 -0.59
CA ALA A 10 14.23 15.10 0.57
C ALA A 10 13.67 13.69 0.26
N PRO A 11 14.48 12.62 0.44
CA PRO A 11 14.00 11.27 0.23
C PRO A 11 12.86 10.99 1.21
N LYS A 12 11.82 10.33 0.71
CA LYS A 12 10.67 9.93 1.53
C LYS A 12 10.87 8.51 2.01
N LEU A 13 10.94 8.33 3.33
CA LEU A 13 10.86 7.02 3.94
C LEU A 13 9.39 6.59 3.96
N TYR A 14 9.08 5.42 3.41
CA TYR A 14 7.75 4.84 3.49
C TYR A 14 7.73 3.78 4.59
N LEU A 15 6.81 3.97 5.53
CA LEU A 15 6.60 3.08 6.68
C LEU A 15 5.19 2.51 6.63
N GLY A 16 5.01 1.35 7.25
CA GLY A 16 3.70 0.74 7.32
C GLY A 16 3.57 -0.41 8.31
N VAL A 17 2.33 -0.68 8.71
CA VAL A 17 1.99 -1.74 9.65
C VAL A 17 0.91 -2.60 9.04
N HIS A 18 1.20 -3.90 8.94
CA HIS A 18 0.20 -4.91 8.60
C HIS A 18 -0.44 -5.47 9.86
N ALA A 19 -1.75 -5.65 9.83
CA ALA A 19 -2.51 -6.24 10.94
C ALA A 19 -3.65 -7.11 10.45
N ARG A 20 -3.99 -8.14 11.21
CA ARG A 20 -5.26 -8.87 11.05
C ARG A 20 -6.34 -8.14 11.82
N LEU A 21 -7.49 -7.95 11.20
CA LEU A 21 -8.68 -7.43 11.87
C LEU A 21 -9.51 -8.60 12.41
N VAL A 22 -9.99 -8.46 13.63
CA VAL A 22 -10.91 -9.40 14.27
C VAL A 22 -12.14 -8.64 14.70
N PHE A 23 -13.28 -8.95 14.12
CA PHE A 23 -14.55 -8.33 14.45
C PHE A 23 -15.22 -9.13 15.57
N PRO A 24 -15.44 -8.54 16.76
CA PRO A 24 -16.21 -9.21 17.81
C PRO A 24 -17.68 -9.35 17.44
N ASP A 25 -18.21 -8.39 16.67
CA ASP A 25 -19.59 -8.38 16.17
C ASP A 25 -19.60 -8.85 14.69
N PRO A 26 -20.25 -9.97 14.36
CA PRO A 26 -20.42 -10.42 12.99
C PRO A 26 -21.13 -9.40 12.07
N GLY A 27 -22.04 -8.59 12.61
CA GLY A 27 -22.73 -7.54 11.84
C GLY A 27 -21.78 -6.43 11.39
N ASP A 28 -20.78 -6.11 12.21
CA ASP A 28 -19.72 -5.16 11.85
C ASP A 28 -18.84 -5.72 10.72
N GLU A 29 -18.51 -7.02 10.78
CA GLU A 29 -17.76 -7.70 9.71
C GLU A 29 -18.53 -7.70 8.39
N GLU A 30 -19.81 -8.08 8.42
CA GLU A 30 -20.67 -8.10 7.23
C GLU A 30 -20.79 -6.71 6.59
N ALA A 31 -21.01 -5.67 7.40
CA ALA A 31 -21.09 -4.29 6.91
C ALA A 31 -19.79 -3.82 6.25
N VAL A 32 -18.63 -4.16 6.83
CA VAL A 32 -17.33 -3.83 6.23
C VAL A 32 -17.10 -4.61 4.94
N LEU A 33 -17.47 -5.89 4.88
CA LEU A 33 -17.34 -6.71 3.67
C LEU A 33 -18.24 -6.20 2.53
N ASP A 34 -19.46 -5.76 2.83
CA ASP A 34 -20.32 -5.12 1.84
C ASP A 34 -19.73 -3.80 1.32
N LEU A 35 -19.21 -2.96 2.23
CA LEU A 35 -18.54 -1.71 1.86
C LEU A 35 -17.30 -1.98 0.97
N MET A 36 -16.48 -2.97 1.30
CA MET A 36 -15.34 -3.41 0.47
C MET A 36 -15.79 -3.85 -0.93
N ARG A 37 -16.91 -4.59 -1.03
CA ARG A 37 -17.48 -5.04 -2.30
C ARG A 37 -17.93 -3.86 -3.17
N ARG A 38 -18.64 -2.90 -2.58
CA ARG A 38 -19.10 -1.67 -3.26
C ARG A 38 -17.92 -0.80 -3.68
N PHE A 39 -16.96 -0.54 -2.78
CA PHE A 39 -15.74 0.20 -3.06
C PHE A 39 -14.91 -0.40 -4.20
N SER A 40 -14.71 -1.71 -4.19
CA SER A 40 -13.96 -2.41 -5.25
C SER A 40 -14.66 -2.32 -6.61
N SER A 41 -16.00 -2.28 -6.62
CA SER A 41 -16.78 -2.11 -7.84
C SER A 41 -16.70 -0.67 -8.34
N ALA A 42 -16.80 0.30 -7.44
CA ALA A 42 -16.59 1.71 -7.72
C ALA A 42 -15.18 1.99 -8.27
N THR A 43 -14.15 1.31 -7.75
CA THR A 43 -12.76 1.44 -8.24
C THR A 43 -12.64 1.01 -9.70
N ARG A 44 -13.27 -0.11 -10.08
CA ARG A 44 -13.30 -0.57 -11.49
C ARG A 44 -14.07 0.38 -12.38
N PHE A 45 -15.20 0.89 -11.90
CA PHE A 45 -15.99 1.88 -12.61
C PHE A 45 -15.17 3.16 -12.84
N ALA A 46 -14.55 3.69 -11.79
CA ALA A 46 -13.69 4.86 -11.85
C ALA A 46 -12.54 4.65 -12.85
N TYR A 47 -11.91 3.48 -12.86
CA TYR A 47 -10.86 3.15 -13.83
C TYR A 47 -11.34 3.29 -15.28
N GLN A 48 -12.51 2.73 -15.60
CA GLN A 48 -13.11 2.85 -16.93
C GLN A 48 -13.40 4.32 -17.29
N ARG A 49 -13.91 5.10 -16.34
CA ARG A 49 -14.18 6.54 -16.54
C ARG A 49 -12.88 7.34 -16.76
N LEU A 50 -11.81 7.00 -16.05
CA LEU A 50 -10.49 7.63 -16.26
C LEU A 50 -9.93 7.33 -17.66
N LEU A 51 -10.12 6.12 -18.19
CA LEU A 51 -9.75 5.79 -19.58
C LEU A 51 -10.55 6.59 -20.62
N GLU A 52 -11.77 6.98 -20.29
CA GLU A 52 -12.64 7.83 -21.12
C GLU A 52 -12.34 9.32 -20.96
N GLY A 53 -11.35 9.69 -20.14
CA GLY A 53 -10.96 11.09 -19.90
C GLY A 53 -11.90 11.85 -18.96
N LYS A 54 -12.77 11.16 -18.21
CA LYS A 54 -13.68 11.82 -17.27
C LYS A 54 -12.92 12.42 -16.08
N PRO A 55 -13.19 13.68 -15.70
CA PRO A 55 -12.46 14.35 -14.63
C PRO A 55 -12.86 13.82 -13.25
N ARG A 56 -11.88 13.78 -12.33
CA ARG A 56 -12.06 13.37 -10.93
C ARG A 56 -13.23 14.07 -10.22
N GLU A 57 -13.39 15.37 -10.45
CA GLU A 57 -14.41 16.19 -9.77
C GLU A 57 -15.85 15.85 -10.22
N GLU A 58 -16.04 15.34 -11.44
CA GLU A 58 -17.34 14.80 -11.90
C GLU A 58 -17.66 13.48 -11.19
N LEU A 59 -16.65 12.64 -10.96
CA LEU A 59 -16.85 11.29 -10.43
C LEU A 59 -17.17 11.25 -8.93
N LYS A 60 -16.54 12.12 -8.12
CA LYS A 60 -16.60 12.06 -6.64
C LYS A 60 -17.62 12.98 -5.98
N ARG A 61 -18.27 13.89 -6.72
CA ARG A 61 -19.27 14.84 -6.17
C ARG A 61 -20.41 14.05 -5.49
N ALA A 62 -21.15 14.69 -4.57
CA ALA A 62 -22.16 14.01 -3.76
C ALA A 62 -23.26 13.34 -4.61
N ASP A 63 -23.70 14.02 -5.66
CA ASP A 63 -24.62 13.57 -6.71
C ASP A 63 -23.92 12.78 -7.84
N GLY A 64 -22.63 12.51 -7.69
CA GLY A 64 -21.79 11.91 -8.72
C GLY A 64 -22.02 10.40 -8.86
N PRO A 65 -21.60 9.81 -9.99
CA PRO A 65 -21.87 8.42 -10.29
C PRO A 65 -21.26 7.46 -9.26
N LEU A 66 -20.12 7.80 -8.64
CA LEU A 66 -19.53 6.93 -7.62
C LEU A 66 -20.35 6.91 -6.32
N CYS A 67 -20.89 8.06 -5.93
CA CYS A 67 -21.70 8.19 -4.73
C CYS A 67 -23.08 7.58 -4.94
N ALA A 68 -23.76 7.93 -6.04
CA ALA A 68 -25.11 7.47 -6.36
C ALA A 68 -25.17 5.96 -6.66
N LEU A 69 -24.31 5.44 -7.54
CA LEU A 69 -24.41 4.04 -7.99
C LEU A 69 -23.88 3.03 -6.96
N PHE A 70 -22.89 3.42 -6.16
CA PHE A 70 -22.22 2.51 -5.22
C PHE A 70 -22.49 2.84 -3.75
N ARG A 71 -23.34 3.85 -3.48
CA ARG A 71 -23.70 4.31 -2.13
C ARG A 71 -22.47 4.63 -1.29
N LEU A 72 -21.50 5.30 -1.91
CA LEU A 72 -20.26 5.70 -1.25
C LEU A 72 -20.36 7.17 -0.86
N ASN A 73 -19.77 7.53 0.28
CA ASN A 73 -19.53 8.94 0.55
C ASN A 73 -18.38 9.47 -0.34
N THR A 74 -18.23 10.79 -0.38
CA THR A 74 -17.25 11.46 -1.25
C THR A 74 -15.80 11.06 -0.93
N ARG A 75 -15.48 10.71 0.33
CA ARG A 75 -14.13 10.26 0.71
C ARG A 75 -13.83 8.87 0.14
N TYR A 76 -14.78 7.95 0.19
CA TYR A 76 -14.63 6.63 -0.41
C TYR A 76 -14.63 6.70 -1.94
N ALA A 77 -15.45 7.57 -2.53
CA ALA A 77 -15.41 7.83 -3.96
C ALA A 77 -14.02 8.34 -4.38
N ASP A 78 -13.45 9.29 -3.63
CA ASP A 78 -12.10 9.80 -3.89
C ASP A 78 -11.02 8.72 -3.73
N GLY A 79 -11.13 7.90 -2.69
CA GLY A 79 -10.26 6.74 -2.49
C GLY A 79 -10.33 5.73 -3.63
N ALA A 80 -11.53 5.47 -4.16
CA ALA A 80 -11.73 4.58 -5.31
C ALA A 80 -11.07 5.14 -6.58
N ILE A 81 -11.18 6.45 -6.82
CA ILE A 81 -10.48 7.13 -7.92
C ILE A 81 -8.97 7.06 -7.73
N ALA A 82 -8.46 7.29 -6.52
CA ALA A 82 -7.03 7.22 -6.23
C ALA A 82 -6.47 5.80 -6.51
N LYS A 83 -7.17 4.75 -6.09
CA LYS A 83 -6.78 3.36 -6.39
C LYS A 83 -6.90 3.03 -7.87
N ALA A 84 -7.93 3.52 -8.55
CA ALA A 84 -8.08 3.36 -10.00
C ALA A 84 -6.92 4.02 -10.76
N LYS A 85 -6.58 5.26 -10.39
CA LYS A 85 -5.45 6.00 -10.97
C LYS A 85 -4.13 5.28 -10.72
N ALA A 86 -3.88 4.79 -9.51
CA ALA A 86 -2.67 4.01 -9.22
C ALA A 86 -2.53 2.76 -10.11
N VAL A 87 -3.65 2.09 -10.43
CA VAL A 87 -3.65 0.96 -11.37
C VAL A 87 -3.34 1.41 -12.81
N LEU A 88 -3.89 2.55 -13.21
CA LEU A 88 -3.64 3.14 -14.54
C LEU A 88 -2.17 3.56 -14.69
N ASP A 89 -1.65 4.31 -13.72
CA ASP A 89 -0.26 4.77 -13.69
C ASP A 89 0.69 3.58 -13.73
N SER A 90 0.45 2.54 -12.92
CA SER A 90 1.25 1.31 -12.93
C SER A 90 1.19 0.56 -14.27
N ALA A 91 0.04 0.54 -14.96
CA ALA A 91 -0.07 -0.08 -16.27
C ALA A 91 0.78 0.66 -17.31
N LEU A 92 0.73 2.00 -17.29
CA LEU A 92 1.51 2.87 -18.18
C LEU A 92 3.02 2.73 -17.92
N GLU A 93 3.44 2.77 -16.66
CA GLU A 93 4.86 2.63 -16.25
C GLU A 93 5.45 1.28 -16.68
N LEU A 94 4.66 0.22 -16.64
CA LEU A 94 5.07 -1.13 -17.06
C LEU A 94 4.94 -1.36 -18.58
N GLY A 95 4.55 -0.35 -19.36
CA GLY A 95 4.33 -0.46 -20.80
C GLY A 95 3.18 -1.39 -21.19
N ASN A 96 2.25 -1.67 -20.27
CA ASN A 96 1.07 -2.50 -20.52
C ASN A 96 -0.05 -1.66 -21.12
N ASP A 97 -0.82 -2.25 -22.04
CA ASP A 97 -2.05 -1.63 -22.57
C ASP A 97 -3.09 -1.42 -21.44
N PRO A 98 -3.42 -0.17 -21.08
CA PRO A 98 -4.37 0.12 -20.01
C PRO A 98 -5.78 -0.43 -20.28
N LYS A 99 -6.17 -0.63 -21.54
CA LYS A 99 -7.48 -1.19 -21.90
C LYS A 99 -7.57 -2.69 -21.63
N LYS A 100 -6.44 -3.37 -21.40
CA LYS A 100 -6.35 -4.83 -21.18
C LYS A 100 -6.08 -5.19 -19.72
N VAL A 101 -6.20 -4.24 -18.79
CA VAL A 101 -6.01 -4.49 -17.36
C VAL A 101 -7.09 -5.43 -16.82
N VAL A 102 -6.66 -6.49 -16.15
CA VAL A 102 -7.53 -7.49 -15.54
C VAL A 102 -7.55 -7.32 -14.02
N PHE A 103 -8.62 -6.69 -13.51
CA PHE A 103 -8.86 -6.60 -12.07
C PHE A 103 -9.02 -7.98 -11.43
N GLY A 104 -8.33 -8.23 -10.32
CA GLY A 104 -8.19 -9.55 -9.72
C GLY A 104 -6.90 -10.28 -10.12
N GLY A 105 -6.18 -9.78 -11.14
CA GLY A 105 -4.89 -10.28 -11.58
C GLY A 105 -4.98 -11.27 -12.74
N ARG A 106 -4.31 -10.94 -13.85
CA ARG A 106 -4.35 -11.72 -15.11
C ARG A 106 -4.02 -13.20 -14.90
N LYS A 107 -3.03 -13.53 -14.07
CA LYS A 107 -2.65 -14.93 -13.78
C LYS A 107 -3.81 -15.75 -13.18
N LEU A 108 -4.55 -15.19 -12.23
CA LEU A 108 -5.69 -15.88 -11.61
C LEU A 108 -6.84 -16.05 -12.60
N PHE A 109 -7.07 -15.04 -13.45
CA PHE A 109 -8.08 -15.11 -14.51
C PHE A 109 -7.79 -16.25 -15.49
N GLU A 110 -6.55 -16.35 -15.99
CA GLU A 110 -6.17 -17.41 -16.91
C GLU A 110 -6.25 -18.79 -16.26
N GLN A 111 -5.88 -18.92 -14.99
CA GLN A 111 -6.04 -20.18 -14.25
C GLN A 111 -7.50 -20.62 -14.16
N LEU A 112 -8.43 -19.69 -13.91
CA LEU A 112 -9.87 -19.97 -13.90
C LEU A 112 -10.39 -20.37 -15.29
N LYS A 113 -9.90 -19.71 -16.35
CA LYS A 113 -10.31 -19.98 -17.73
C LYS A 113 -9.92 -21.39 -18.19
N ARG A 114 -8.79 -21.93 -17.71
CA ARG A 114 -8.30 -23.27 -18.07
C ARG A 114 -9.18 -24.43 -17.61
N LYS A 115 -10.05 -24.24 -16.60
CA LYS A 115 -11.01 -25.25 -16.10
C LYS A 115 -10.44 -26.65 -15.80
N HIS A 116 -9.14 -26.76 -15.49
CA HIS A 116 -8.45 -28.03 -15.23
C HIS A 116 -8.49 -28.47 -13.75
N LEU A 117 -8.98 -27.60 -12.86
CA LEU A 117 -9.10 -27.88 -11.42
C LEU A 117 -10.52 -28.28 -11.08
N SER A 118 -10.67 -29.19 -10.12
CA SER A 118 -11.95 -29.62 -9.55
C SER A 118 -11.89 -29.60 -8.01
N GLY A 119 -13.05 -29.70 -7.36
CA GLY A 119 -13.15 -29.80 -5.90
C GLY A 119 -12.54 -28.64 -5.11
N LYS A 120 -11.87 -28.96 -4.00
CA LYS A 120 -11.29 -27.97 -3.06
C LYS A 120 -10.31 -26.99 -3.72
N PRO A 121 -9.37 -27.41 -4.61
CA PRO A 121 -8.51 -26.48 -5.34
C PRO A 121 -9.26 -25.45 -6.18
N LEU A 122 -10.34 -25.85 -6.86
CA LEU A 122 -11.16 -24.93 -7.66
C LEU A 122 -11.87 -23.91 -6.78
N GLU A 123 -12.46 -24.34 -5.67
CA GLU A 123 -13.14 -23.43 -4.74
C GLU A 123 -12.17 -22.44 -4.08
N ALA A 124 -10.97 -22.89 -3.72
CA ALA A 124 -9.92 -22.00 -3.24
C ALA A 124 -9.50 -20.96 -4.30
N LEU A 125 -9.40 -21.36 -5.57
CA LEU A 125 -9.07 -20.46 -6.68
C LEU A 125 -10.18 -19.43 -6.94
N LYS A 126 -11.45 -19.87 -6.98
CA LYS A 126 -12.63 -19.00 -7.10
C LYS A 126 -12.70 -18.00 -5.95
N ARG A 127 -12.47 -18.45 -4.71
CA ARG A 127 -12.42 -17.59 -3.53
C ARG A 127 -11.32 -16.53 -3.70
N ARG A 128 -10.08 -16.92 -3.99
CA ARG A 128 -8.96 -15.98 -4.19
C ARG A 128 -9.26 -14.94 -5.26
N TRP A 129 -9.85 -15.36 -6.37
CA TRP A 129 -10.28 -14.44 -7.45
C TRP A 129 -11.34 -13.46 -6.99
N LYS A 130 -12.37 -13.95 -6.28
CA LYS A 130 -13.44 -13.13 -5.71
C LYS A 130 -12.85 -12.12 -4.73
N GLU A 131 -12.08 -12.58 -3.75
CA GLU A 131 -11.42 -11.74 -2.74
C GLU A 131 -10.57 -10.63 -3.36
N LYS A 132 -9.73 -10.92 -4.36
CA LYS A 132 -8.95 -9.88 -5.05
C LYS A 132 -9.79 -8.88 -5.83
N ARG A 133 -11.03 -9.23 -6.22
CA ARG A 133 -11.92 -8.39 -7.02
C ARG A 133 -12.90 -7.56 -6.21
N GLN A 134 -13.21 -7.96 -4.97
CA GLN A 134 -14.20 -7.29 -4.13
C GLN A 134 -13.75 -7.06 -2.69
N GLY A 135 -12.50 -7.39 -2.37
CA GLY A 135 -11.95 -7.31 -1.03
C GLY A 135 -11.02 -6.14 -0.82
N LEU A 136 -11.22 -5.00 -1.48
CA LEU A 136 -10.43 -3.78 -1.28
C LEU A 136 -11.29 -2.68 -0.66
N LEU A 137 -10.75 -1.99 0.33
CA LEU A 137 -11.26 -0.70 0.80
C LEU A 137 -10.07 0.19 1.15
N TYR A 138 -10.08 1.44 0.71
CA TYR A 138 -8.95 2.35 0.92
C TYR A 138 -9.42 3.74 1.32
N THR A 139 -8.69 4.33 2.26
CA THR A 139 -8.84 5.73 2.65
C THR A 139 -7.48 6.39 2.82
N GLN A 140 -7.35 7.60 2.28
CA GLN A 140 -6.17 8.43 2.47
C GLN A 140 -6.29 9.19 3.80
N GLY A 141 -5.18 9.36 4.52
CA GLY A 141 -5.10 10.26 5.67
C GLY A 141 -5.18 11.72 5.23
N ASP A 142 -5.65 12.60 6.11
CA ASP A 142 -5.75 14.04 5.82
C ASP A 142 -4.73 14.82 6.65
N ARG A 143 -3.68 15.37 6.02
CA ARG A 143 -2.68 16.17 6.73
C ARG A 143 -3.24 17.50 7.24
N SER A 144 -4.33 17.99 6.65
CA SER A 144 -4.95 19.26 7.05
C SER A 144 -5.85 19.13 8.29
N LYS A 145 -6.24 17.91 8.66
CA LYS A 145 -7.13 17.65 9.80
C LYS A 145 -6.35 16.96 10.92
N LYS A 146 -6.60 17.38 12.17
CA LYS A 146 -6.12 16.65 13.34
C LYS A 146 -6.88 15.31 13.46
N GLY A 147 -6.18 14.24 13.82
CA GLY A 147 -6.79 12.94 14.11
C GLY A 147 -6.51 11.84 13.08
N GLY A 148 -5.43 11.94 12.31
CA GLY A 148 -4.95 10.85 11.47
C GLY A 148 -5.82 10.58 10.24
N ASN A 149 -6.66 9.56 10.31
CA ASN A 149 -7.58 9.17 9.24
C ASN A 149 -9.04 9.28 9.72
N PRO A 150 -9.86 10.19 9.13
CA PRO A 150 -11.21 10.46 9.62
C PRO A 150 -12.20 9.31 9.43
N HIS A 151 -11.94 8.40 8.49
CA HIS A 151 -12.83 7.28 8.18
C HIS A 151 -12.35 5.98 8.82
N PHE A 152 -11.05 5.85 9.07
CA PHE A 152 -10.42 4.66 9.63
C PHE A 152 -9.67 5.05 10.91
N LYS A 153 -10.42 5.25 11.98
CA LYS A 153 -9.87 5.80 13.22
C LYS A 153 -9.26 4.68 14.06
N LEU A 154 -8.02 4.86 14.46
CA LEU A 154 -7.36 3.98 15.40
C LEU A 154 -7.54 4.52 16.82
N GLN A 155 -7.94 3.66 17.74
CA GLN A 155 -8.16 3.99 19.15
C GLN A 155 -7.50 2.96 20.05
N VAL A 156 -6.75 3.44 21.04
CA VAL A 156 -6.19 2.59 22.09
C VAL A 156 -7.16 2.59 23.25
N GLU A 157 -7.68 1.42 23.60
CA GLU A 157 -8.54 1.24 24.77
C GLU A 157 -7.94 0.13 25.65
N GLY A 158 -7.48 0.51 26.84
CA GLY A 158 -6.72 -0.38 27.71
C GLY A 158 -5.44 -0.86 27.01
N ARG A 159 -5.32 -2.19 26.80
CA ARG A 159 -4.19 -2.82 26.10
C ARG A 159 -4.52 -3.24 24.65
N ALA A 160 -5.68 -2.83 24.14
CA ALA A 160 -6.15 -3.22 22.81
C ALA A 160 -6.15 -2.03 21.85
N LEU A 161 -5.69 -2.27 20.63
CA LEU A 161 -5.80 -1.33 19.52
C LEU A 161 -7.04 -1.67 18.70
N TRP A 162 -7.94 -0.70 18.54
CA TRP A 162 -9.19 -0.83 17.80
C TRP A 162 -9.15 0.01 16.53
N LEU A 163 -9.72 -0.50 15.46
CA LEU A 163 -10.02 0.22 14.24
C LEU A 163 -11.53 0.45 14.16
N LEU A 164 -11.92 1.71 14.08
CA LEU A 164 -13.29 2.13 13.75
C LEU A 164 -13.36 2.45 12.26
N VAL A 165 -14.14 1.67 11.52
CA VAL A 165 -14.38 1.83 10.09
C VAL A 165 -15.70 2.57 9.89
N HIS A 166 -15.65 3.77 9.34
CA HIS A 166 -16.84 4.57 9.03
C HIS A 166 -17.63 3.90 7.92
N LEU A 167 -18.88 3.50 8.16
CA LEU A 167 -19.65 2.73 7.16
C LEU A 167 -20.27 3.60 6.05
N GLY A 168 -20.29 4.91 6.25
CA GLY A 168 -20.88 5.89 5.35
C GLY A 168 -22.16 6.47 5.94
N GLU A 169 -22.79 7.38 5.20
CA GLU A 169 -24.17 7.80 5.45
C GLU A 169 -25.02 7.08 4.40
N GLU A 170 -26.06 6.35 4.81
CA GLU A 170 -27.08 5.88 3.87
C GLU A 170 -28.21 6.91 3.83
N GLU A 171 -28.62 7.33 2.64
CA GLU A 171 -29.87 8.06 2.46
C GLU A 171 -31.05 7.15 2.87
N GLY A 172 -31.94 7.66 3.72
CA GLY A 172 -33.26 7.07 3.94
C GLY A 172 -33.48 6.25 5.22
N GLN A 173 -32.55 6.24 6.18
CA GLN A 173 -32.83 5.73 7.53
C GLN A 173 -32.98 6.85 8.55
N LYS A 174 -33.91 6.68 9.50
CA LYS A 174 -34.15 7.64 10.57
C LYS A 174 -32.88 7.87 11.39
N GLU A 175 -32.65 9.12 11.75
CA GLU A 175 -31.55 9.57 12.57
C GLU A 175 -31.58 8.83 13.92
N GLY A 176 -30.69 7.84 14.10
CA GLY A 176 -30.54 7.09 15.36
C GLY A 176 -30.48 5.56 15.26
N GLU A 177 -30.87 4.94 14.14
CA GLU A 177 -31.05 3.47 14.08
C GLU A 177 -29.86 2.65 13.57
N ARG A 178 -28.82 3.26 12.96
CA ARG A 178 -27.65 2.51 12.44
C ARG A 178 -26.32 2.91 13.08
N LYS A 179 -25.46 1.91 13.28
CA LYS A 179 -24.05 2.06 13.64
C LYS A 179 -23.31 2.86 12.58
N LYS A 180 -22.82 4.06 12.93
CA LYS A 180 -21.96 4.90 12.05
C LYS A 180 -20.57 4.28 11.81
N PHE A 181 -20.12 3.45 12.75
CA PHE A 181 -18.82 2.80 12.70
C PHE A 181 -18.95 1.30 12.98
N ALA A 182 -18.27 0.50 12.17
CA ALA A 182 -17.94 -0.88 12.50
C ALA A 182 -16.64 -0.92 13.31
N ARG A 183 -16.55 -1.82 14.29
CA ARG A 183 -15.41 -1.90 15.21
C ARG A 183 -14.67 -3.23 15.04
N ALA A 184 -13.36 -3.13 14.82
CA ALA A 184 -12.48 -4.29 14.68
C ALA A 184 -11.26 -4.19 15.60
N LEU A 185 -10.87 -5.31 16.19
CA LEU A 185 -9.65 -5.43 16.96
C LEU A 185 -8.45 -5.60 16.03
N VAL A 186 -7.42 -4.79 16.21
CA VAL A 186 -6.19 -4.80 15.41
C VAL A 186 -5.19 -5.76 16.06
N ARG A 187 -4.95 -6.90 15.41
CA ARG A 187 -3.99 -7.92 15.86
C ARG A 187 -2.74 -7.87 14.99
N THR A 188 -1.63 -7.45 15.58
CA THR A 188 -0.33 -7.39 14.91
C THR A 188 0.83 -7.56 15.88
N SER A 189 1.93 -8.13 15.37
CA SER A 189 3.24 -8.18 16.00
C SER A 189 4.29 -7.42 15.15
N HIS A 190 3.82 -6.50 14.30
CA HIS A 190 4.69 -5.81 13.35
C HIS A 190 5.72 -4.93 14.09
N PRO A 191 7.01 -4.96 13.70
CA PRO A 191 8.06 -4.16 14.35
C PRO A 191 7.78 -2.66 14.40
N GLN A 192 7.05 -2.13 13.41
CA GLN A 192 6.70 -0.70 13.32
C GLN A 192 5.42 -0.31 14.09
N LEU A 193 4.88 -1.18 14.96
CA LEU A 193 3.67 -0.88 15.73
C LEU A 193 3.86 0.37 16.63
N ASN A 194 5.00 0.51 17.30
CA ASN A 194 5.27 1.67 18.15
C ASN A 194 5.25 2.97 17.35
N ALA A 195 5.87 2.98 16.16
CA ALA A 195 5.84 4.13 15.26
C ALA A 195 4.41 4.51 14.83
N LEU A 196 3.54 3.51 14.59
CA LEU A 196 2.12 3.77 14.33
C LEU A 196 1.41 4.38 15.56
N LEU A 197 1.67 3.87 16.78
CA LEU A 197 1.06 4.38 18.02
C LEU A 197 1.48 5.82 18.31
N GLU A 198 2.77 6.14 18.18
CA GLU A 198 3.30 7.50 18.32
C GLU A 198 2.65 8.46 17.30
N ARG A 199 2.48 7.98 16.06
CA ARG A 199 1.82 8.74 15.00
C ARG A 199 0.36 9.03 15.30
N ILE A 200 -0.39 8.05 15.83
CA ILE A 200 -1.77 8.21 16.27
C ILE A 200 -1.85 9.24 17.41
N HIS A 201 -0.97 9.12 18.41
CA HIS A 201 -0.94 10.03 19.56
C HIS A 201 -0.63 11.47 19.13
N SER A 202 0.27 11.63 18.16
CA SER A 202 0.64 12.92 17.57
C SER A 202 -0.43 13.46 16.60
N GLY A 203 -1.52 12.73 16.37
CA GLY A 203 -2.62 13.12 15.48
C GLY A 203 -2.23 13.18 14.00
N LEU A 204 -1.08 12.58 13.62
CA LEU A 204 -0.51 12.65 12.28
C LEU A 204 -1.24 11.74 11.29
N ALA A 205 -1.39 12.22 10.06
CA ALA A 205 -2.08 11.51 9.00
C ALA A 205 -1.40 10.18 8.62
N TYR A 206 -2.21 9.15 8.40
CA TYR A 206 -1.83 7.86 7.82
C TYR A 206 -2.90 7.39 6.84
N ASN A 207 -2.47 6.67 5.81
CA ASN A 207 -3.37 5.97 4.90
C ASN A 207 -3.74 4.61 5.49
N ALA A 208 -4.89 4.09 5.11
CA ALA A 208 -5.31 2.77 5.53
C ALA A 208 -5.98 2.02 4.38
N GLU A 209 -5.56 0.77 4.19
CA GLU A 209 -6.11 -0.15 3.20
C GLU A 209 -6.57 -1.43 3.88
N LEU A 210 -7.80 -1.88 3.59
CA LEU A 210 -8.27 -3.21 3.97
C LEU A 210 -8.18 -4.15 2.77
N THR A 211 -7.73 -5.38 3.02
CA THR A 211 -7.69 -6.47 2.05
C THR A 211 -8.37 -7.72 2.61
N LEU A 212 -9.16 -8.41 1.80
CA LEU A 212 -9.73 -9.72 2.13
C LEU A 212 -8.82 -10.83 1.62
N LYS A 213 -8.42 -11.76 2.49
CA LYS A 213 -7.62 -12.93 2.13
C LYS A 213 -8.06 -14.13 2.97
N GLU A 214 -8.42 -15.21 2.30
CA GLU A 214 -8.83 -16.46 2.95
C GLU A 214 -9.97 -16.26 3.98
N GLY A 215 -10.94 -15.44 3.61
CA GLY A 215 -12.08 -15.07 4.45
C GLY A 215 -11.75 -14.14 5.62
N LYS A 216 -10.50 -13.66 5.74
CA LYS A 216 -10.07 -12.79 6.84
C LYS A 216 -9.72 -11.39 6.32
N VAL A 217 -10.10 -10.37 7.07
CA VAL A 217 -9.78 -8.97 6.74
C VAL A 217 -8.43 -8.59 7.35
N TYR A 218 -7.58 -7.96 6.54
CA TYR A 218 -6.28 -7.45 6.93
C TYR A 218 -6.21 -5.96 6.66
N ALA A 219 -5.66 -5.19 7.59
CA ALA A 219 -5.36 -3.78 7.43
C ALA A 219 -3.88 -3.57 7.09
N HIS A 220 -3.62 -2.57 6.26
CA HIS A 220 -2.30 -2.03 6.02
C HIS A 220 -2.36 -0.51 6.24
N PHE A 221 -1.73 -0.06 7.32
CA PHE A 221 -1.57 1.35 7.63
C PHE A 221 -0.26 1.83 7.04
N THR A 222 -0.26 2.92 6.27
CA THR A 222 0.97 3.43 5.64
C THR A 222 1.10 4.93 5.80
N TRP A 223 2.34 5.39 5.84
CA TRP A 223 2.65 6.80 5.84
C TRP A 223 4.04 7.05 5.26
N SER A 224 4.30 8.32 4.96
CA SER A 224 5.63 8.77 4.56
C SER A 224 6.17 9.79 5.56
N GLU A 225 7.47 9.72 5.77
CA GLU A 225 8.27 10.67 6.54
C GLU A 225 9.29 11.31 5.62
N GLU A 226 9.48 12.61 5.77
CA GLU A 226 10.48 13.35 5.02
C GLU A 226 11.79 13.21 5.78
N LEU A 227 12.78 12.60 5.13
CA LEU A 227 14.13 12.54 5.66
C LEU A 227 14.83 13.87 5.41
N PRO A 228 15.80 14.27 6.24
CA PRO A 228 16.64 15.42 5.91
C PRO A 228 17.25 15.22 4.51
N PRO A 229 17.34 16.28 3.67
CA PRO A 229 17.97 16.19 2.38
C PRO A 229 19.38 15.60 2.51
N PRO A 230 19.77 14.62 1.69
CA PRO A 230 21.11 14.08 1.74
C PRO A 230 22.10 15.19 1.38
N VAL A 231 23.07 15.40 2.25
CA VAL A 231 24.13 16.40 2.03
C VAL A 231 25.28 15.71 1.31
N HIS A 232 25.37 15.93 -0.01
CA HIS A 232 26.46 15.39 -0.82
C HIS A 232 27.69 16.30 -0.75
N THR A 233 28.75 15.85 -0.06
CA THR A 233 30.01 16.61 0.02
C THR A 233 31.20 15.67 -0.14
N LYS A 234 32.34 16.22 -0.58
CA LYS A 234 33.64 15.54 -0.59
C LYS A 234 34.46 15.81 0.68
N ALA A 235 33.87 16.47 1.68
CA ALA A 235 34.57 16.93 2.88
C ALA A 235 35.18 15.76 3.68
N ASN A 236 34.56 14.58 3.61
CA ASN A 236 35.03 13.35 4.26
C ASN A 236 35.68 12.37 3.28
N GLY A 237 35.92 12.78 2.04
CA GLY A 237 36.36 11.90 0.95
C GLY A 237 35.19 11.39 0.12
N VAL A 238 35.44 10.35 -0.69
CA VAL A 238 34.47 9.77 -1.62
C VAL A 238 34.50 8.24 -1.50
N LEU A 239 33.34 7.61 -1.50
CA LEU A 239 33.20 6.17 -1.69
C LEU A 239 32.88 5.91 -3.17
N GLY A 240 33.84 5.37 -3.91
CA GLY A 240 33.63 4.80 -5.24
C GLY A 240 33.03 3.41 -5.11
N ILE A 241 31.99 3.12 -5.90
CA ILE A 241 31.37 1.80 -6.00
C ILE A 241 31.38 1.43 -7.47
N ASP A 242 32.02 0.31 -7.80
CA ASP A 242 32.05 -0.27 -9.13
C ASP A 242 31.45 -1.67 -9.09
N VAL A 243 30.58 -1.96 -10.06
CA VAL A 243 29.86 -3.24 -10.15
C VAL A 243 30.45 -4.03 -11.31
N ASN A 244 31.15 -5.11 -10.99
CA ASN A 244 31.79 -5.95 -12.00
C ASN A 244 30.96 -7.22 -12.25
N GLY A 245 30.78 -7.55 -13.53
CA GLY A 245 30.03 -8.75 -13.95
C GLY A 245 30.86 -10.03 -13.98
N ASN A 246 32.19 -9.93 -14.06
CA ASN A 246 33.09 -11.09 -14.09
C ASN A 246 34.50 -10.71 -13.56
N PRO A 247 34.90 -11.15 -12.36
CA PRO A 247 34.09 -11.91 -11.39
C PRO A 247 32.92 -11.07 -10.88
N TYR A 248 31.80 -11.70 -10.51
CA TYR A 248 30.61 -10.97 -10.05
C TYR A 248 30.81 -10.42 -8.64
N HIS A 249 31.16 -9.13 -8.52
CA HIS A 249 31.50 -8.50 -7.25
C HIS A 249 31.21 -6.99 -7.24
N LEU A 250 31.17 -6.42 -6.04
CA LEU A 250 31.23 -4.97 -5.82
C LEU A 250 32.66 -4.60 -5.40
N ALA A 251 33.30 -3.74 -6.19
CA ALA A 251 34.55 -3.10 -5.82
C ALA A 251 34.25 -1.75 -5.17
N LEU A 252 34.79 -1.54 -3.97
CA LEU A 252 34.63 -0.34 -3.19
C LEU A 252 35.98 0.35 -3.01
N ALA A 253 36.05 1.65 -3.24
CA ALA A 253 37.23 2.46 -3.01
C ALA A 253 36.88 3.66 -2.13
N VAL A 254 37.46 3.72 -0.94
CA VAL A 254 37.37 4.89 -0.06
C VAL A 254 38.55 5.80 -0.38
N VAL A 255 38.26 6.95 -0.94
CA VAL A 255 39.24 7.98 -1.31
C VAL A 255 39.12 9.13 -0.32
N SER A 256 40.23 9.67 0.14
CA SER A 256 40.27 10.81 1.05
C SER A 256 39.91 12.13 0.36
N PRO A 257 39.65 13.23 1.11
CA PRO A 257 39.40 14.54 0.52
C PRO A 257 40.51 15.05 -0.41
N ASP A 258 41.76 14.68 -0.12
CA ASP A 258 42.98 14.98 -0.87
C ASP A 258 43.23 14.05 -2.07
N GLY A 259 42.33 13.10 -2.33
CA GLY A 259 42.39 12.22 -3.51
C GLY A 259 43.21 10.94 -3.33
N ASN A 260 43.74 10.69 -2.13
CA ASN A 260 44.50 9.49 -1.82
C ASN A 260 43.57 8.30 -1.51
N LEU A 261 43.91 7.12 -2.04
CA LEU A 261 43.18 5.89 -1.73
C LEU A 261 43.44 5.50 -0.27
N LYS A 262 42.40 5.50 0.57
CA LYS A 262 42.48 5.08 1.97
C LYS A 262 42.26 3.58 2.15
N ARG A 263 41.27 3.04 1.44
CA ARG A 263 40.90 1.63 1.54
C ARG A 263 40.26 1.17 0.25
N HIS A 264 40.51 -0.07 -0.12
CA HIS A 264 39.69 -0.77 -1.10
C HIS A 264 39.12 -2.04 -0.48
N LEU A 265 37.95 -2.47 -0.96
CA LEU A 265 37.29 -3.69 -0.53
C LEU A 265 36.59 -4.31 -1.74
N THR A 266 36.64 -5.64 -1.83
CA THR A 266 35.88 -6.40 -2.82
C THR A 266 34.86 -7.27 -2.09
N LEU A 267 33.58 -7.12 -2.42
CA LEU A 267 32.49 -7.96 -1.91
C LEU A 267 32.06 -8.91 -3.03
N SER A 268 32.35 -10.20 -2.87
CA SER A 268 31.90 -11.22 -3.82
C SER A 268 30.38 -11.35 -3.78
N LEU A 269 29.75 -11.42 -4.96
CA LEU A 269 28.33 -11.66 -5.13
C LEU A 269 28.04 -13.05 -5.73
N GLU A 270 29.03 -13.94 -5.84
CA GLU A 270 28.83 -15.28 -6.42
C GLU A 270 27.79 -16.11 -5.66
N GLU A 271 27.73 -15.98 -4.33
CA GLU A 271 26.73 -16.69 -3.51
C GLU A 271 25.30 -16.27 -3.82
N VAL A 272 25.12 -15.01 -4.26
CA VAL A 272 23.82 -14.44 -4.62
C VAL A 272 23.32 -15.04 -5.94
N ASP A 273 24.22 -15.38 -6.86
CA ASP A 273 23.87 -16.05 -8.14
C ASP A 273 23.63 -17.55 -7.97
N ARG A 274 24.36 -18.20 -7.07
CA ARG A 274 24.18 -19.63 -6.76
C ARG A 274 22.97 -19.91 -5.87
N ALA A 275 22.29 -18.88 -5.38
CA ALA A 275 21.16 -19.04 -4.48
C ALA A 275 19.97 -19.76 -5.18
N PRO A 276 19.45 -20.86 -4.60
CA PRO A 276 18.47 -21.72 -5.28
C PRO A 276 17.06 -21.11 -5.38
N ASN A 277 16.76 -20.07 -4.59
CA ASN A 277 15.46 -19.41 -4.58
C ASN A 277 15.54 -17.98 -4.03
N LYS A 278 14.44 -17.22 -4.16
CA LYS A 278 14.35 -15.82 -3.74
C LYS A 278 14.68 -15.60 -2.25
N GLY A 279 14.22 -16.49 -1.37
CA GLY A 279 14.48 -16.36 0.08
C GLY A 279 15.95 -16.57 0.43
N ALA A 280 16.59 -17.58 -0.16
CA ALA A 280 18.03 -17.80 -0.01
C ALA A 280 18.84 -16.62 -0.58
N LYS A 281 18.38 -16.03 -1.69
CA LYS A 281 19.00 -14.85 -2.31
C LYS A 281 18.94 -13.62 -1.40
N GLU A 282 17.79 -13.36 -0.77
CA GLU A 282 17.63 -12.29 0.22
C GLU A 282 18.54 -12.51 1.44
N LEU A 283 18.67 -13.75 1.92
CA LEU A 283 19.56 -14.08 3.03
C LEU A 283 21.05 -13.90 2.66
N ALA A 284 21.46 -14.30 1.46
CA ALA A 284 22.82 -14.12 0.96
C ALA A 284 23.17 -12.63 0.81
N LEU A 285 22.25 -11.84 0.25
CA LEU A 285 22.40 -10.37 0.18
C LEU A 285 22.52 -9.75 1.58
N TRP A 286 21.72 -10.21 2.55
CA TRP A 286 21.80 -9.73 3.93
C TRP A 286 23.16 -10.01 4.57
N LYS A 287 23.73 -11.22 4.37
CA LYS A 287 25.08 -11.58 4.85
C LYS A 287 26.20 -10.77 4.19
N VAL A 288 26.03 -10.36 2.94
CA VAL A 288 27.01 -9.48 2.27
C VAL A 288 26.93 -8.05 2.81
N ALA A 289 25.75 -7.63 3.26
CA ALA A 289 25.50 -6.27 3.76
C ALA A 289 25.83 -6.06 5.25
N HIS A 290 25.89 -7.13 6.06
CA HIS A 290 26.06 -7.10 7.52
C HIS A 290 27.14 -8.06 7.99
#